data_AF-A0A6A7KFD2-F1
#
_entry.id   AF-A0A6A7KFD2-F1
#
_cell.length_a   1.000
_cell.length_b   1.000
_cell.length_c   1.000
_cell.angle_alpha   90.00
_cell.angle_beta   90.00
_cell.angle_gamma   90.00
#
_symmetry.space_group_name_H-M   'P 1'
#
loop_
_entity.id
_entity.type
_entity.pdbx_description
1 polymer ?
#
loop_
_entity_poly.entity_id
_entity_poly.type
_entity_poly.pdbx_seq_one_letter_code
_entity_poly.pdbx_strand_id
1 'polypeptide(L)'
;MTKKALPLYLLVFALILVGTTYYAHYERNKPQKEPDDILWGDQCSGLVEYRVLNESSLPVEGWSERDGVLMRVENGSVFLKIPEVSSLELSGCSLLDGKLYLKFTCSKEKRATSTSLPWGEETTAYLPVLGRAPVLRIVPKAEASGIVVYLRGGINSSVTIPWG
;
A
#
# COMPACT_ATOMS: atom_id res chain seq x y z
N MET A 1 -50.37 9.45 5.12
CA MET A 1 -48.89 9.44 5.00
C MET A 1 -48.50 9.98 3.63
N THR A 2 -47.83 11.12 3.60
CA THR A 2 -47.61 11.96 2.42
C THR A 2 -46.62 11.34 1.44
N LYS A 3 -47.10 10.95 0.24
CA LYS A 3 -46.29 10.42 -0.89
C LYS A 3 -45.11 11.30 -1.31
N LYS A 4 -45.10 12.57 -0.89
CA LYS A 4 -44.01 13.55 -1.13
C LYS A 4 -42.81 13.40 -0.21
N ALA A 5 -42.91 12.67 0.90
CA ALA A 5 -41.80 12.47 1.83
C ALA A 5 -40.87 11.32 1.40
N LEU A 6 -41.40 10.32 0.69
CA LEU A 6 -40.64 9.17 0.19
C LEU A 6 -39.43 9.55 -0.68
N PRO A 7 -39.53 10.43 -1.71
CA PRO A 7 -38.37 10.82 -2.51
C PRO A 7 -37.33 11.60 -1.71
N LEU A 8 -37.76 12.39 -0.71
CA LEU A 8 -36.86 13.13 0.17
C LEU A 8 -36.07 12.18 1.08
N TYR A 9 -36.72 11.17 1.66
CA TYR A 9 -36.03 10.16 2.47
C TYR A 9 -35.04 9.34 1.65
N LEU A 10 -35.40 8.98 0.40
CA LEU A 10 -34.49 8.27 -0.50
C LEU A 10 -33.28 9.11 -0.90
N LEU A 11 -33.46 10.40 -1.17
CA LEU A 11 -32.37 11.33 -1.47
C LEU A 11 -31.41 11.45 -0.28
N VAL A 12 -31.95 11.65 0.93
CA VAL A 12 -31.14 11.76 2.16
C VAL A 12 -30.37 10.46 2.41
N PHE A 13 -31.02 9.31 2.25
CA PHE A 13 -30.37 8.01 2.41
C PHE A 13 -29.25 7.78 1.38
N ALA A 14 -29.48 8.17 0.13
CA ALA A 14 -28.46 8.11 -0.92
C ALA A 14 -27.26 9.04 -0.62
N LEU A 15 -27.51 10.27 -0.13
CA LEU A 15 -26.44 11.19 0.28
C LEU A 15 -25.62 10.64 1.44
N ILE A 16 -26.27 9.99 2.42
CA ILE A 16 -25.58 9.33 3.53
C ILE A 16 -24.72 8.18 3.01
N LEU A 17 -25.23 7.33 2.12
CA LEU A 17 -24.47 6.24 1.51
C LEU A 17 -23.25 6.74 0.72
N VAL A 18 -23.42 7.78 -0.10
CA VAL A 18 -22.32 8.39 -0.84
C VAL A 18 -21.31 9.00 0.13
N GLY A 19 -21.78 9.69 1.17
CA GLY A 19 -20.92 10.29 2.19
C GLY A 19 -20.10 9.25 2.96
N THR A 20 -20.70 8.14 3.39
CA THR A 20 -20.00 7.09 4.14
C THR A 20 -19.03 6.32 3.27
N THR A 21 -19.39 6.01 2.02
CA THR A 21 -18.49 5.35 1.07
C THR A 21 -17.31 6.23 0.68
N TYR A 22 -17.56 7.53 0.44
CA TYR A 22 -16.52 8.52 0.20
C TYR A 22 -15.61 8.68 1.41
N TYR A 23 -16.18 8.78 2.62
CA TYR A 23 -15.41 8.88 3.85
C TYR A 23 -14.54 7.63 4.09
N ALA A 24 -15.09 6.43 3.89
CA ALA A 24 -14.33 5.18 4.01
C ALA A 24 -13.20 5.11 2.97
N HIS A 25 -13.43 5.59 1.74
CA HIS A 25 -12.39 5.69 0.72
C HIS A 25 -11.31 6.70 1.11
N TYR A 26 -11.70 7.86 1.65
CA TYR A 26 -10.78 8.89 2.12
C TYR A 26 -9.93 8.41 3.30
N GLU A 27 -10.53 7.78 4.32
CA GLU A 27 -9.81 7.21 5.47
C GLU A 27 -8.76 6.18 5.03
N ARG A 28 -9.12 5.26 4.12
CA ARG A 28 -8.16 4.27 3.60
C ARG A 28 -6.97 4.90 2.86
N ASN A 29 -7.18 6.05 2.22
CA ASN A 29 -6.17 6.72 1.40
C ASN A 29 -5.49 7.89 2.13
N LYS A 30 -5.84 8.13 3.39
CA LYS A 30 -5.26 9.22 4.16
C LYS A 30 -3.77 8.91 4.36
N PRO A 31 -2.86 9.82 3.98
CA PRO A 31 -1.44 9.59 4.18
C PRO A 31 -1.17 9.44 5.67
N GLN A 32 -0.69 8.27 6.06
CA GLN A 32 -0.36 8.01 7.45
C GLN A 32 0.83 8.89 7.84
N LYS A 33 0.63 9.72 8.87
CA LYS A 33 1.66 10.64 9.34
C LYS A 33 2.78 9.81 9.97
N GLU A 34 4.01 10.01 9.52
CA GLU A 34 5.19 9.49 10.20
C GLU A 34 5.26 10.14 11.59
N PRO A 35 5.57 9.40 12.68
CA PRO A 35 5.90 10.01 13.94
C PRO A 35 7.02 11.02 13.75
N ASP A 36 6.87 12.22 14.32
CA ASP A 36 7.83 13.32 14.13
C ASP A 36 9.21 13.01 14.77
N ASP A 37 9.27 11.97 15.60
CA ASP A 37 10.46 11.56 16.39
C ASP A 37 11.35 10.52 15.69
N ILE A 38 10.94 9.99 14.53
CA ILE A 38 11.77 9.00 13.81
C ILE A 38 12.97 9.68 13.17
N LEU A 39 14.16 9.43 13.71
CA LEU A 39 15.42 9.76 13.09
C LEU A 39 15.75 8.72 12.01
N TRP A 40 15.59 9.11 10.75
CA TRP A 40 15.88 8.26 9.61
C TRP A 40 17.39 8.17 9.34
N GLY A 41 17.91 6.95 9.34
CA GLY A 41 19.25 6.64 8.86
C GLY A 41 19.24 6.08 7.44
N ASP A 42 20.35 6.27 6.73
CA ASP A 42 20.65 5.71 5.41
C ASP A 42 21.38 4.34 5.50
N GLN A 43 22.07 4.08 6.61
CA GLN A 43 22.80 2.83 6.86
C GLN A 43 21.91 1.72 7.41
N CYS A 44 21.19 1.03 6.52
CA CYS A 44 20.22 0.01 6.91
C CYS A 44 20.74 -1.42 6.98
N SER A 45 21.94 -1.67 6.47
CA SER A 45 22.52 -3.02 6.38
C SER A 45 22.73 -3.71 7.73
N GLY A 46 22.89 -2.94 8.81
CA GLY A 46 23.00 -3.42 10.19
C GLY A 46 21.66 -3.78 10.83
N LEU A 47 20.55 -3.19 10.36
CA LEU A 47 19.21 -3.39 10.93
C LEU A 47 18.38 -4.40 10.16
N VAL A 48 18.58 -4.48 8.84
CA VAL A 48 17.73 -5.26 7.93
C VAL A 48 18.50 -5.73 6.71
N GLU A 49 18.17 -6.92 6.20
CA GLU A 49 18.40 -7.30 4.80
C GLU A 49 17.07 -7.24 4.06
N TYR A 50 17.05 -6.64 2.87
CA TYR A 50 15.86 -6.62 2.03
C TYR A 50 16.18 -7.04 0.60
N ARG A 51 15.20 -7.64 -0.07
CA ARG A 51 15.26 -7.96 -1.50
C ARG A 51 13.91 -7.72 -2.16
N VAL A 52 13.93 -7.18 -3.37
CA VAL A 52 12.76 -7.09 -4.22
C VAL A 52 12.76 -8.28 -5.17
N LEU A 53 11.73 -9.12 -5.05
CA LEU A 53 11.56 -10.34 -5.82
C LEU A 53 10.47 -10.12 -6.88
N ASN A 54 10.62 -10.81 -8.01
CA ASN A 54 9.55 -10.91 -8.99
C ASN A 54 8.54 -11.98 -8.54
N GLU A 55 7.25 -11.71 -8.77
CA GLU A 55 6.13 -12.54 -8.32
C GLU A 55 6.24 -14.02 -8.74
N SER A 56 6.91 -14.30 -9.86
CA SER A 56 7.08 -15.63 -10.45
C SER A 56 7.79 -16.65 -9.54
N SER A 57 8.47 -16.20 -8.48
CA SER A 57 9.29 -17.07 -7.62
C SER A 57 8.66 -17.43 -6.27
N LEU A 58 7.38 -17.09 -6.03
CA LEU A 58 6.78 -17.25 -4.70
C LEU A 58 5.52 -18.13 -4.67
N PRO A 59 5.28 -18.88 -3.58
CA PRO A 59 4.11 -19.74 -3.45
C PRO A 59 2.80 -18.94 -3.37
N VAL A 60 1.73 -19.51 -3.93
CA VAL A 60 0.40 -18.89 -4.02
C VAL A 60 -0.34 -18.84 -2.66
N GLU A 61 0.06 -19.69 -1.71
CA GLU A 61 -0.65 -19.88 -0.44
C GLU A 61 0.00 -19.14 0.75
N GLY A 62 -0.74 -19.00 1.85
CA GLY A 62 -0.22 -18.44 3.11
C GLY A 62 -0.14 -16.91 3.16
N TRP A 63 -0.78 -16.21 2.22
CA TRP A 63 -0.90 -14.75 2.24
C TRP A 63 -2.10 -14.32 3.07
N SER A 64 -1.92 -13.25 3.85
CA SER A 64 -2.98 -12.55 4.57
C SER A 64 -3.03 -11.10 4.11
N GLU A 65 -4.23 -10.54 3.95
CA GLU A 65 -4.37 -9.13 3.60
C GLU A 65 -4.47 -8.27 4.86
N ARG A 66 -3.64 -7.24 4.95
CA ARG A 66 -3.69 -6.22 5.99
C ARG A 66 -3.46 -4.85 5.35
N ASP A 67 -4.38 -3.92 5.58
CA ASP A 67 -4.29 -2.54 5.10
C ASP A 67 -4.04 -2.44 3.57
N GLY A 68 -4.65 -3.34 2.79
CA GLY A 68 -4.50 -3.41 1.32
C GLY A 68 -3.16 -3.97 0.84
N VAL A 69 -2.36 -4.53 1.75
CA VAL A 69 -1.08 -5.20 1.45
C VAL A 69 -1.20 -6.68 1.78
N LEU A 70 -0.79 -7.52 0.84
CA LEU A 70 -0.68 -8.95 1.07
C LEU A 70 0.63 -9.24 1.80
N MET A 71 0.55 -9.89 2.94
CA MET A 71 1.69 -10.21 3.79
C MET A 71 1.76 -11.70 4.12
N ARG A 72 2.99 -12.20 4.22
CA ARG A 72 3.32 -13.55 4.68
C ARG A 72 4.57 -13.49 5.54
N VAL A 73 4.58 -14.20 6.66
CA VAL A 73 5.75 -14.34 7.54
C VAL A 73 6.20 -15.80 7.52
N GLU A 74 7.46 -16.04 7.21
CA GLU A 74 8.00 -17.39 7.08
C GLU A 74 9.51 -17.39 7.31
N ASN A 75 10.01 -18.35 8.10
CA ASN A 75 11.45 -18.59 8.32
C ASN A 75 12.23 -17.32 8.68
N GLY A 76 11.70 -16.51 9.61
CA GLY A 76 12.34 -15.25 10.02
C GLY A 76 12.39 -14.18 8.93
N SER A 77 11.59 -14.31 7.86
CA SER A 77 11.43 -13.32 6.81
C SER A 77 9.97 -12.84 6.73
N VAL A 78 9.77 -11.56 6.42
CA VAL A 78 8.47 -11.01 5.99
C VAL A 78 8.47 -10.85 4.48
N PHE A 79 7.41 -11.27 3.84
CA PHE A 79 7.11 -11.02 2.45
C PHE A 79 5.92 -10.07 2.34
N LEU A 80 6.07 -8.98 1.61
CA LEU A 80 5.03 -7.99 1.35
C LEU A 80 4.80 -7.87 -0.15
N LYS A 81 3.57 -8.09 -0.58
CA LYS A 81 3.13 -7.87 -1.96
C LYS A 81 2.15 -6.71 -1.97
N ILE A 82 2.52 -5.67 -2.71
CA ILE A 82 1.78 -4.40 -2.78
C ILE A 82 1.26 -4.28 -4.22
N PRO A 83 -0.04 -4.55 -4.47
CA PRO A 83 -0.57 -4.76 -5.84
C PRO A 83 -0.41 -3.56 -6.80
N GLU A 84 -0.26 -2.34 -6.28
CA GLU A 84 -0.28 -1.11 -7.08
C GLU A 84 1.09 -0.48 -7.35
N VAL A 85 2.17 -1.01 -6.79
CA VAL A 85 3.52 -0.48 -6.98
C VAL A 85 4.30 -1.30 -7.99
N SER A 86 5.22 -0.66 -8.70
CA SER A 86 6.09 -1.29 -9.70
C SER A 86 7.56 -1.28 -9.28
N SER A 87 7.96 -0.31 -8.45
CA SER A 87 9.31 -0.24 -7.88
C SER A 87 9.24 0.01 -6.38
N LEU A 88 10.22 -0.54 -5.68
CA LEU A 88 10.43 -0.37 -4.24
C LEU A 88 11.93 -0.21 -4.00
N GLU A 89 12.31 0.87 -3.35
CA GLU A 89 13.69 1.14 -2.95
C GLU A 89 13.72 1.60 -1.50
N LEU A 90 14.57 0.98 -0.68
CA LEU A 90 14.72 1.38 0.71
C LEU A 90 15.44 2.73 0.77
N SER A 91 14.74 3.76 1.24
CA SER A 91 15.25 5.13 1.35
C SER A 91 15.56 5.56 2.78
N GLY A 92 15.19 4.75 3.78
CA GLY A 92 15.64 4.96 5.15
C GLY A 92 15.19 3.86 6.10
N CYS A 93 15.83 3.82 7.27
CA CYS A 93 15.48 2.91 8.34
C CYS A 93 15.76 3.53 9.71
N SER A 94 15.12 3.00 10.74
CA SER A 94 15.36 3.39 12.12
C SER A 94 14.93 2.27 13.08
N LEU A 95 15.53 2.22 14.25
CA LEU A 95 15.10 1.36 15.35
C LEU A 95 14.73 2.29 16.51
N LEU A 96 13.45 2.34 16.85
CA LEU A 96 12.92 3.22 17.89
C LEU A 96 11.93 2.43 18.75
N ASP A 97 12.03 2.52 20.07
CA ASP A 97 11.16 1.83 21.03
C ASP A 97 10.98 0.32 20.74
N GLY A 98 12.05 -0.33 20.31
CA GLY A 98 12.03 -1.76 19.97
C GLY A 98 11.22 -2.11 18.72
N LYS A 99 10.95 -1.15 17.83
CA LYS A 99 10.32 -1.39 16.52
C LYS A 99 11.25 -0.97 15.40
N LEU A 100 11.31 -1.80 14.35
CA LEU A 100 12.08 -1.53 13.14
C LEU A 100 11.20 -0.74 12.16
N TYR A 101 11.59 0.49 11.88
CA TYR A 101 10.94 1.36 10.92
C TYR A 101 11.71 1.30 9.61
N LEU A 102 11.02 1.05 8.51
CA LEU A 102 11.58 1.01 7.16
C LEU A 102 10.81 1.97 6.28
N LYS A 103 11.52 2.82 5.54
CA LYS A 103 10.95 3.77 4.59
C LYS A 103 11.36 3.35 3.20
N PHE A 104 10.36 3.11 2.36
CA PHE A 104 10.55 2.77 0.96
C PHE A 104 9.98 3.86 0.07
N THR A 105 10.76 4.24 -0.92
CA THR A 105 10.28 5.02 -2.06
C THR A 105 9.71 4.05 -3.09
N CYS A 106 8.52 4.36 -3.61
CA CYS A 106 7.81 3.52 -4.56
C CYS A 106 7.27 4.34 -5.74
N SER A 107 7.03 3.66 -6.86
CA SER A 107 6.37 4.24 -8.03
C SER A 107 5.23 3.35 -8.51
N LYS A 108 4.31 3.93 -9.31
CA LYS A 108 3.25 3.19 -10.01
C LYS A 108 3.58 3.17 -11.50
N GLU A 109 3.73 2.00 -12.10
CA GLU A 109 3.71 1.89 -13.56
C GLU A 109 2.25 1.95 -14.05
N LYS A 110 1.99 2.91 -14.94
CA LYS A 110 0.74 3.01 -15.68
C LYS A 110 1.04 2.76 -17.14
N ARG A 111 0.32 1.83 -17.77
CA ARG A 111 0.29 1.72 -19.23
C ARG A 111 -0.73 2.70 -19.78
N ALA A 112 -0.30 3.54 -20.72
CA ALA A 112 -1.18 4.33 -21.54
C ALA A 112 -1.70 3.45 -22.69
N THR A 113 -3.02 3.32 -22.79
CA THR A 113 -3.69 2.76 -23.97
C THR A 113 -4.38 3.91 -24.67
N SER A 114 -3.96 4.20 -25.91
CA SER A 114 -4.68 5.15 -26.77
C SER A 114 -5.78 4.38 -27.51
N THR A 115 -7.00 4.90 -27.43
CA THR A 115 -8.14 4.39 -28.19
C THR A 115 -8.72 5.54 -29.00
N SER A 116 -8.86 5.34 -30.31
CA SER A 116 -9.56 6.27 -31.20
C SER A 116 -11.07 6.08 -31.04
N LEU A 117 -11.76 7.17 -30.72
CA LEU A 117 -13.21 7.21 -30.67
C LEU A 117 -13.80 7.15 -32.09
N PRO A 118 -15.06 6.71 -32.26
CA PRO A 118 -15.69 6.59 -33.58
C PRO A 118 -15.77 7.91 -34.37
N TRP A 119 -15.62 9.05 -33.69
CA TRP A 119 -15.63 10.41 -34.23
C TRP A 119 -14.22 11.00 -34.41
N GLY A 120 -13.16 10.20 -34.33
CA GLY A 120 -11.80 10.58 -34.70
C GLY A 120 -10.96 11.27 -33.61
N GLU A 121 -11.53 11.52 -32.42
CA GLU A 121 -10.77 11.96 -31.26
C GLU A 121 -10.02 10.78 -30.62
N GLU A 122 -8.76 10.97 -30.26
CA GLU A 122 -8.00 9.99 -29.49
C GLU A 122 -8.16 10.23 -27.99
N THR A 123 -8.48 9.18 -27.23
CA THR A 123 -8.49 9.22 -25.78
C THR A 123 -7.42 8.29 -25.22
N THR A 124 -6.68 8.76 -24.22
CA THR A 124 -5.65 7.97 -23.53
C THR A 124 -6.18 7.51 -22.17
N ALA A 125 -6.35 6.20 -22.01
CA ALA A 125 -6.65 5.59 -20.72
C ALA A 125 -5.34 5.12 -20.06
N TYR A 126 -5.14 5.47 -18.79
CA TYR A 126 -4.00 4.99 -18.00
C TYR A 126 -4.45 3.81 -17.14
N LEU A 127 -4.04 2.61 -17.51
CA LEU A 127 -4.35 1.37 -16.80
C LEU A 127 -3.15 0.96 -15.92
N PRO A 128 -3.36 0.56 -14.65
CA PRO A 128 -2.29 -0.03 -13.85
C PRO A 128 -1.81 -1.33 -14.50
N VAL A 129 -0.50 -1.57 -14.47
CA VAL A 129 0.07 -2.83 -14.97
C VAL A 129 -0.20 -3.94 -13.95
N LEU A 130 -1.36 -4.59 -14.08
CA LEU A 130 -1.76 -5.72 -13.22
C LEU A 130 -0.81 -6.91 -13.45
N GLY A 131 -0.41 -7.61 -12.37
CA GLY A 131 0.38 -8.85 -12.42
C GLY A 131 1.91 -8.70 -12.43
N ARG A 132 2.43 -7.51 -12.10
CA ARG A 132 3.86 -7.27 -11.86
C ARG A 132 4.14 -6.62 -10.51
N ALA A 133 3.31 -6.91 -9.52
CA ALA A 133 3.52 -6.35 -8.20
C ALA A 133 4.81 -6.96 -7.61
N PRO A 134 5.83 -6.16 -7.29
CA PRO A 134 7.04 -6.66 -6.69
C PRO A 134 6.69 -7.27 -5.32
N VAL A 135 7.41 -8.33 -4.96
CA VAL A 135 7.35 -8.85 -3.60
C VAL A 135 8.60 -8.42 -2.85
N LEU A 136 8.40 -7.63 -1.82
CA LEU A 136 9.45 -7.21 -0.91
C LEU A 136 9.66 -8.29 0.16
N ARG A 137 10.86 -8.89 0.18
CA ARG A 137 11.32 -9.74 1.26
C ARG A 137 12.15 -8.90 2.24
N ILE A 138 11.81 -8.94 3.52
CA ILE A 138 12.48 -8.28 4.63
C ILE A 138 12.97 -9.34 5.60
N VAL A 139 14.24 -9.28 5.98
CA VAL A 139 14.84 -10.10 7.03
C VAL A 139 15.40 -9.15 8.08
N PRO A 140 14.74 -8.98 9.23
CA PRO A 140 15.26 -8.14 10.29
C PRO A 140 16.52 -8.77 10.89
N LYS A 141 17.53 -7.93 11.14
CA LYS A 141 18.77 -8.32 11.84
C LYS A 141 18.79 -7.79 13.27
N ALA A 142 18.10 -6.68 13.52
CA ALA A 142 17.91 -6.15 14.86
C ALA A 142 16.80 -6.93 15.59
N GLU A 143 16.96 -7.09 16.90
CA GLU A 143 15.87 -7.53 17.76
C GLU A 143 14.80 -6.43 17.80
N ALA A 144 13.64 -6.72 17.23
CA ALA A 144 12.50 -5.81 17.18
C ALA A 144 11.22 -6.58 17.54
N SER A 145 10.31 -5.91 18.25
CA SER A 145 8.95 -6.39 18.57
C SER A 145 7.94 -6.18 17.44
N GLY A 146 8.36 -5.50 16.37
CA GLY A 146 7.53 -5.20 15.23
C GLY A 146 8.30 -4.49 14.12
N ILE A 147 7.74 -4.56 12.92
CA ILE A 147 8.26 -3.88 11.73
C ILE A 147 7.17 -2.95 11.21
N VAL A 148 7.51 -1.69 10.98
CA VAL A 148 6.62 -0.70 10.37
C VAL A 148 7.23 -0.27 9.04
N VAL A 149 6.51 -0.53 7.95
CA VAL A 149 6.96 -0.21 6.59
C VAL A 149 6.18 0.98 6.08
N TYR A 150 6.84 2.10 5.84
CA TYR A 150 6.29 3.27 5.17
C TYR A 150 6.58 3.21 3.68
N LEU A 151 5.54 3.43 2.87
CA LEU A 151 5.61 3.52 1.42
C LEU A 151 5.36 4.98 1.03
N ARG A 152 6.28 5.57 0.25
CA ARG A 152 6.22 6.97 -0.19
C ARG A 152 6.35 7.10 -1.70
N GLY A 153 5.69 8.10 -2.29
CA GLY A 153 5.77 8.39 -3.72
C GLY A 153 4.52 7.94 -4.46
N GLY A 154 4.60 6.83 -5.19
CA GLY A 154 3.50 6.27 -5.99
C GLY A 154 2.25 5.94 -5.17
N ILE A 155 2.46 5.45 -3.94
CA ILE A 155 1.45 5.40 -2.87
C ILE A 155 2.04 6.01 -1.61
N ASN A 156 1.16 6.47 -0.72
CA ASN A 156 1.51 6.95 0.60
C ASN A 156 0.74 6.17 1.66
N SER A 157 1.34 5.11 2.19
CA SER A 157 0.72 4.23 3.18
C SER A 157 1.74 3.69 4.16
N SER A 158 1.28 3.04 5.22
CA SER A 158 2.16 2.26 6.08
C SER A 158 1.54 0.91 6.44
N VAL A 159 2.39 -0.08 6.70
CA VAL A 159 1.98 -1.42 7.12
C VAL A 159 2.70 -1.74 8.41
N THR A 160 1.93 -2.12 9.44
CA THR A 160 2.48 -2.55 10.72
C THR A 160 2.40 -4.06 10.86
N ILE A 161 3.55 -4.67 11.14
CA ILE A 161 3.76 -6.11 11.16
C ILE A 161 4.24 -6.47 12.57
N PRO A 162 3.47 -7.24 13.36
CA PRO A 162 3.97 -7.75 14.63
C PRO A 162 5.15 -8.69 14.37
N TRP A 163 6.21 -8.60 15.19
CA TRP A 163 7.42 -9.40 15.04
C TRP A 163 7.86 -9.92 16.40
N GLY A 164 8.11 -11.23 16.50
CA GLY A 164 8.42 -11.93 17.75
C GLY A 164 8.40 -13.42 17.55
#